data_AF-D1NXH3-F1
#
_entry.id   AF-D1NXH3-F1
#
_cell.length_a   1.000
_cell.length_b   1.000
_cell.length_c   1.000
_cell.angle_alpha   90.00
_cell.angle_beta   90.00
_cell.angle_gamma   90.00
#
_symmetry.space_group_name_H-M   'P 1'
#
loop_
_entity.id
_entity.type
_entity.pdbx_description
1 polymer ?
#
loop_
_entity_poly.entity_id
_entity_poly.type
_entity_poly.pdbx_seq_one_letter_code
_entity_poly.pdbx_strand_id
1 'polypeptide(L)'
;MELTGLSEKSDDRFVTLSSPFNHVEQGKIIIPKMQYEPTMVTEAQHLEEMAAFFRHQFTQGNHRGVLVLFSSQRAMDGFLEHVKDLRLQLLVQGDQPRYRLVETHCERIKQGQTSALIGLQSFSEGLDLKGEYLTQVHIHKIAFPPVTNPVIITEGDWLKSLKRYPFEVQSLPSASFNLIQQAGRLIRSHECYGEIIIYDKRLITKNYGKRLLNSLPIFPIEQPEMPKIDK
;
A
#
# COMPACT_ATOMS: atom_id res chain seq x y z
N MET A 1 16.56 -17.38 -1.34
CA MET A 1 17.46 -18.55 -1.29
C MET A 1 17.69 -19.02 0.14
N GLU A 2 18.18 -18.17 1.05
CA GLU A 2 18.49 -18.62 2.43
C GLU A 2 17.29 -19.12 3.25
N LEU A 3 16.08 -18.60 3.02
CA LEU A 3 14.89 -18.96 3.82
C LEU A 3 14.27 -20.32 3.48
N THR A 4 14.48 -20.85 2.27
CA THR A 4 13.82 -22.09 1.80
C THR A 4 14.79 -23.25 1.63
N GLY A 5 16.11 -23.01 1.72
CA GLY A 5 17.14 -24.01 1.43
C GLY A 5 17.30 -24.32 -0.06
N LEU A 6 16.46 -23.75 -0.94
CA LEU A 6 16.56 -23.93 -2.38
C LEU A 6 17.79 -23.18 -2.93
N SER A 7 18.52 -23.85 -3.80
CA SER A 7 19.83 -23.44 -4.27
C SER A 7 20.08 -23.95 -5.69
N GLU A 8 20.58 -23.08 -6.57
CA GLU A 8 21.05 -23.49 -7.90
C GLU A 8 22.15 -24.55 -7.83
N LYS A 9 22.90 -24.62 -6.72
CA LYS A 9 23.91 -25.66 -6.49
C LYS A 9 23.30 -27.05 -6.24
N SER A 10 22.02 -27.10 -5.92
CA SER A 10 21.23 -28.33 -5.71
C SER A 10 20.38 -28.67 -6.93
N ASP A 11 20.69 -28.10 -8.10
CA ASP A 11 19.93 -28.23 -9.35
C ASP A 11 18.51 -27.62 -9.33
N ASP A 12 18.21 -26.75 -8.35
CA ASP A 12 16.96 -25.99 -8.33
C ASP A 12 16.98 -24.90 -9.43
N ARG A 13 15.87 -24.77 -10.17
CA ARG A 13 15.70 -23.72 -11.19
C ARG A 13 14.78 -22.62 -10.71
N PHE A 14 15.22 -21.38 -10.87
CA PHE A 14 14.42 -20.19 -10.58
C PHE A 14 14.11 -19.46 -11.88
N VAL A 15 12.84 -19.47 -12.27
CA VAL A 15 12.38 -18.79 -13.48
C VAL A 15 11.41 -17.68 -13.09
N THR A 16 11.71 -16.45 -13.47
CA THR A 16 10.80 -15.31 -13.34
C THR A 16 10.16 -15.06 -14.69
N LEU A 17 8.85 -15.31 -14.78
CA LEU A 17 8.08 -14.97 -15.97
C LEU A 17 7.74 -13.47 -15.94
N SER A 18 7.83 -12.82 -17.10
CA SER A 18 7.37 -11.44 -17.23
C SER A 18 5.86 -11.37 -17.02
N SER A 19 5.40 -10.29 -16.37
CA SER A 19 3.97 -10.03 -16.28
C SER A 19 3.38 -9.78 -17.67
N PRO A 20 2.18 -10.30 -17.98
CA PRO A 20 1.52 -10.06 -19.26
C PRO A 20 0.92 -8.65 -19.38
N PHE A 21 0.97 -7.83 -18.33
CA PHE A 21 0.29 -6.54 -18.24
C PHE A 21 1.21 -5.36 -18.53
N ASN A 22 0.66 -4.33 -19.17
CA ASN A 22 1.38 -3.07 -19.47
C ASN A 22 1.13 -2.05 -18.36
N HIS A 23 1.86 -2.19 -17.26
CA HIS A 23 1.73 -1.34 -16.08
C HIS A 23 1.96 0.15 -16.37
N VAL A 24 2.79 0.47 -17.38
CA VAL A 24 3.12 1.85 -17.75
C VAL A 24 1.91 2.58 -18.34
N GLU A 25 1.12 1.89 -19.14
CA GLU A 25 -0.09 2.45 -19.77
C GLU A 25 -1.34 2.27 -18.88
N GLN A 26 -1.38 1.21 -18.08
CA GLN A 26 -2.54 0.89 -17.26
C GLN A 26 -2.60 1.70 -15.97
N GLY A 27 -1.49 2.15 -15.40
CA GLY A 27 -1.56 2.93 -14.17
C GLY A 27 -0.33 3.74 -13.86
N LYS A 28 -0.39 4.42 -12.73
CA LYS A 28 0.71 5.25 -12.21
C LYS A 28 0.80 5.19 -10.70
N ILE A 29 1.99 5.47 -10.19
CA ILE A 29 2.24 5.66 -8.77
C ILE A 29 2.23 7.16 -8.47
N ILE A 30 1.49 7.54 -7.44
CA ILE A 30 1.45 8.91 -6.92
C ILE A 30 2.10 8.92 -5.54
N ILE A 31 3.11 9.76 -5.36
CA ILE A 31 3.76 9.98 -4.07
C ILE A 31 3.59 11.46 -3.74
N PRO A 32 2.53 11.85 -3.00
CA PRO A 32 2.29 13.24 -2.65
C PRO A 32 3.48 13.84 -1.90
N LYS A 33 3.72 15.14 -2.07
CA LYS A 33 4.79 15.87 -1.37
C LYS A 33 4.42 16.15 0.09
N MET A 34 4.28 15.09 0.87
CA MET A 34 4.00 15.13 2.31
C MET A 34 5.09 15.91 3.06
N GLN A 35 4.71 16.71 4.06
CA GLN A 35 5.68 17.38 4.92
C GLN A 35 6.29 16.38 5.90
N TYR A 36 5.45 15.49 6.47
CA TYR A 36 5.86 14.58 7.53
C TYR A 36 6.21 13.17 7.01
N GLU A 37 7.24 12.55 7.58
CA GLU A 37 7.47 11.10 7.43
C GLU A 37 6.50 10.33 8.36
N PRO A 38 6.08 9.10 8.02
CA PRO A 38 5.16 8.31 8.85
C PRO A 38 5.88 7.63 10.03
N THR A 39 6.49 8.44 10.90
CA THR A 39 7.15 7.99 12.15
C THR A 39 6.17 8.02 13.32
N MET A 40 6.52 7.37 14.45
CA MET A 40 5.67 7.40 15.65
C MET A 40 5.43 8.82 16.19
N VAL A 41 6.42 9.71 16.06
CA VAL A 41 6.36 11.09 16.58
C VAL A 41 5.47 11.97 15.72
N THR A 42 5.50 11.76 14.40
CA THR A 42 4.81 12.60 13.40
C THR A 42 3.56 11.93 12.83
N GLU A 43 3.10 10.83 13.43
CA GLU A 43 2.02 10.01 12.89
C GLU A 43 0.70 10.78 12.80
N ALA A 44 0.38 11.59 13.81
CA ALA A 44 -0.86 12.37 13.82
C ALA A 44 -0.90 13.38 12.66
N GLN A 45 0.17 14.18 12.48
CA GLN A 45 0.25 15.14 11.38
C GLN A 45 0.31 14.45 10.01
N HIS A 46 0.97 13.29 9.94
CA HIS A 46 1.01 12.49 8.72
C HIS A 46 -0.38 11.96 8.32
N LEU A 47 -1.17 11.50 9.29
CA LEU A 47 -2.54 11.03 9.06
C LEU A 47 -3.48 12.18 8.66
N GLU A 48 -3.30 13.37 9.24
CA GLU A 48 -4.03 14.58 8.86
C GLU A 48 -3.74 14.96 7.40
N GLU A 49 -2.47 15.00 7.00
CA GLU A 49 -2.05 15.23 5.61
C GLU A 49 -2.63 14.18 4.65
N MET A 50 -2.54 12.90 5.04
CA MET A 50 -3.08 11.79 4.26
C MET A 50 -4.60 11.94 4.08
N ALA A 51 -5.33 12.29 5.14
CA ALA A 51 -6.77 12.49 5.11
C ALA A 51 -7.16 13.67 4.21
N ALA A 52 -6.42 14.79 4.26
CA ALA A 52 -6.66 15.94 3.39
C ALA A 52 -6.47 15.58 1.91
N PHE A 53 -5.39 14.87 1.57
CA PHE A 53 -5.16 14.42 0.19
C PHE A 53 -6.16 13.36 -0.26
N PHE A 54 -6.48 12.37 0.60
CA PHE A 54 -7.52 11.38 0.32
C PHE A 54 -8.86 12.04 0.04
N ARG A 55 -9.27 12.98 0.90
CA ARG A 55 -10.51 13.76 0.73
C ARG A 55 -10.52 14.47 -0.62
N HIS A 56 -9.43 15.16 -0.96
CA HIS A 56 -9.32 15.84 -2.24
C HIS A 56 -9.52 14.86 -3.42
N GLN A 57 -8.81 13.73 -3.43
CA GLN A 57 -8.95 12.72 -4.50
C GLN A 57 -10.37 12.12 -4.55
N PHE A 58 -10.92 11.80 -3.37
CA PHE A 58 -12.21 11.14 -3.24
C PHE A 58 -13.37 12.04 -3.71
N THR A 59 -13.31 13.35 -3.43
CA THR A 59 -14.35 14.31 -3.85
C THR A 59 -14.26 14.73 -5.31
N GLN A 60 -13.10 14.59 -5.98
CA GLN A 60 -13.00 14.79 -7.44
C GLN A 60 -13.87 13.78 -8.20
N GLY A 61 -14.13 12.59 -7.64
CA GLY A 61 -15.01 11.60 -8.24
C GLY A 61 -14.44 10.92 -9.50
N ASN A 62 -13.14 11.07 -9.77
CA ASN A 62 -12.46 10.44 -10.92
C ASN A 62 -12.36 8.90 -10.78
N HIS A 63 -12.48 8.39 -9.56
CA HIS A 63 -12.37 6.97 -9.23
C HIS A 63 -13.60 6.51 -8.45
N ARG A 64 -14.20 5.39 -8.87
CA ARG A 64 -15.37 4.81 -8.20
C ARG A 64 -14.99 3.76 -7.16
N GLY A 65 -14.08 2.85 -7.51
CA GLY A 65 -13.57 1.81 -6.62
C GLY A 65 -12.25 2.23 -5.96
N VAL A 66 -12.31 2.47 -4.66
CA VAL A 66 -11.17 2.90 -3.85
C VAL A 66 -10.85 1.88 -2.77
N LEU A 67 -9.57 1.60 -2.54
CA LEU A 67 -9.07 0.78 -1.44
C LEU A 67 -8.02 1.56 -0.64
N VAL A 68 -8.17 1.63 0.68
CA VAL A 68 -7.20 2.28 1.59
C VAL A 68 -6.64 1.26 2.57
N LEU A 69 -5.32 1.11 2.57
CA LEU A 69 -4.58 0.11 3.34
C LEU A 69 -3.69 0.75 4.41
N PHE A 70 -3.90 0.28 5.65
CA PHE A 70 -3.13 0.69 6.82
C PHE A 70 -2.25 -0.45 7.33
N SER A 71 -1.10 -0.09 7.92
CA SER A 71 -0.20 -1.08 8.56
C SER A 71 -0.62 -1.45 9.98
N SER A 72 -1.51 -0.69 10.61
CA SER A 72 -1.96 -0.92 11.98
C SER A 72 -3.37 -0.38 12.21
N GLN A 73 -4.10 -1.01 13.13
CA GLN A 73 -5.45 -0.58 13.54
C GLN A 73 -5.43 0.86 14.05
N ARG A 74 -4.45 1.20 14.90
CA ARG A 74 -4.26 2.55 15.44
C ARG A 74 -4.19 3.64 14.35
N ALA A 75 -3.48 3.38 13.26
CA ALA A 75 -3.36 4.35 12.16
C ALA A 75 -4.67 4.45 11.36
N MET A 76 -5.36 3.33 11.16
CA MET A 76 -6.68 3.33 10.52
C MET A 76 -7.70 4.13 11.32
N ASP A 77 -7.78 3.90 12.62
CA ASP A 77 -8.69 4.62 13.52
C ASP A 77 -8.36 6.12 13.52
N GLY A 78 -7.07 6.48 13.64
CA GLY A 78 -6.62 7.87 13.58
C GLY A 78 -6.97 8.56 12.25
N PHE A 79 -6.86 7.87 11.12
CA PHE A 79 -7.32 8.39 9.83
C PHE A 79 -8.83 8.61 9.79
N LEU A 80 -9.62 7.64 10.29
CA LEU A 80 -11.08 7.71 10.28
C LEU A 80 -11.60 8.91 11.09
N GLU A 81 -10.87 9.35 12.11
CA GLU A 81 -11.19 10.56 12.87
C GLU A 81 -11.18 11.85 12.01
N HIS A 82 -10.35 11.90 10.96
CA HIS A 82 -10.24 13.04 10.05
C HIS A 82 -11.22 13.00 8.85
N VAL A 83 -11.92 11.88 8.65
CA VAL A 83 -12.86 11.67 7.53
C VAL A 83 -14.25 11.24 8.00
N LYS A 84 -14.65 11.64 9.22
CA LYS A 84 -15.95 11.30 9.83
C LYS A 84 -17.15 11.68 8.98
N ASP A 85 -17.09 12.80 8.28
CA ASP A 85 -18.16 13.26 7.39
C ASP A 85 -18.33 12.36 6.14
N LEU A 86 -17.28 11.64 5.74
CA LEU A 86 -17.34 10.67 4.63
C LEU A 86 -17.81 9.29 5.08
N ARG A 87 -18.05 9.06 6.38
CA ARG A 87 -18.24 7.73 6.99
C ARG A 87 -19.27 6.83 6.29
N LEU A 88 -20.36 7.39 5.76
CA LEU A 88 -21.41 6.62 5.06
C LEU A 88 -20.90 5.96 3.77
N GLN A 89 -19.91 6.57 3.12
CA GLN A 89 -19.30 6.09 1.87
C GLN A 89 -18.15 5.10 2.12
N LEU A 90 -17.63 5.06 3.35
CA LEU A 90 -16.52 4.20 3.76
C LEU A 90 -17.03 2.86 4.28
N LEU A 91 -16.44 1.78 3.77
CA LEU A 91 -16.69 0.40 4.18
C LEU A 91 -15.47 -0.09 4.96
N VAL A 92 -15.56 -0.06 6.28
CA VAL A 92 -14.40 -0.24 7.17
C VAL A 92 -14.30 -1.69 7.67
N GLN A 93 -13.12 -2.27 7.58
CA GLN A 93 -12.81 -3.58 8.15
C GLN A 93 -13.15 -3.58 9.66
N GLY A 94 -13.97 -4.54 10.07
CA GLY A 94 -14.43 -4.67 11.45
C GLY A 94 -15.90 -4.29 11.64
N ASP A 95 -16.46 -3.43 10.78
CA ASP A 95 -17.89 -3.07 10.83
C ASP A 95 -18.79 -4.27 10.47
N GLN A 96 -18.37 -5.04 9.48
CA GLN A 96 -19.10 -6.19 8.96
C GLN A 96 -18.12 -7.29 8.53
N PRO A 97 -18.59 -8.54 8.36
CA PRO A 97 -17.79 -9.58 7.73
C PRO A 97 -17.25 -9.11 6.38
N ARG A 98 -15.97 -9.42 6.09
CA ARG A 98 -15.26 -8.97 4.88
C ARG A 98 -16.05 -9.18 3.60
N TYR A 99 -16.72 -10.33 3.45
CA TYR A 99 -17.48 -10.65 2.25
C TYR A 99 -18.66 -9.68 2.02
N ARG A 100 -19.33 -9.19 3.09
CA ARG A 100 -20.41 -8.20 3.00
C ARG A 100 -19.91 -6.82 2.63
N LEU A 101 -18.74 -6.42 3.16
CA LEU A 101 -18.10 -5.16 2.76
C LEU A 101 -17.79 -5.18 1.27
N VAL A 102 -17.21 -6.26 0.76
CA VAL A 102 -16.89 -6.41 -0.67
C VAL A 102 -18.16 -6.47 -1.53
N GLU A 103 -19.20 -7.18 -1.09
CA GLU A 103 -20.49 -7.22 -1.79
C GLU A 103 -21.11 -5.81 -1.91
N THR A 104 -21.20 -5.09 -0.79
CA THR A 104 -21.73 -3.71 -0.74
C THR A 104 -20.92 -2.76 -1.62
N HIS A 105 -19.59 -2.91 -1.62
CA HIS A 105 -18.69 -2.14 -2.47
C HIS A 105 -19.00 -2.33 -3.95
N CYS A 106 -19.10 -3.59 -4.39
CA CYS A 106 -19.44 -3.92 -5.77
C CYS A 106 -20.84 -3.42 -6.16
N GLU A 107 -21.83 -3.51 -5.26
CA GLU A 107 -23.19 -2.99 -5.51
C GLU A 107 -23.21 -1.48 -5.69
N ARG A 108 -22.52 -0.71 -4.83
CA ARG A 108 -22.41 0.75 -4.95
C ARG A 108 -21.81 1.15 -6.30
N ILE A 109 -20.73 0.49 -6.71
CA ILE A 109 -20.05 0.78 -7.98
C ILE A 109 -20.94 0.46 -9.18
N LYS A 110 -21.67 -0.66 -9.14
CA LYS A 110 -22.68 -1.00 -10.18
C LYS A 110 -23.78 0.06 -10.30
N GLN A 111 -24.14 0.70 -9.20
CA GLN A 111 -25.11 1.80 -9.16
C GLN A 111 -24.51 3.16 -9.56
N GLY A 112 -23.24 3.19 -9.98
CA GLY A 112 -22.53 4.42 -10.35
C GLY A 112 -22.08 5.28 -9.18
N GLN A 113 -22.14 4.74 -7.95
CA GLN A 113 -21.69 5.42 -6.74
C GLN A 113 -20.22 5.14 -6.46
N THR A 114 -19.53 6.12 -5.87
CA THR A 114 -18.18 5.92 -5.34
C THR A 114 -18.23 5.12 -4.04
N SER A 115 -17.30 4.19 -3.87
CA SER A 115 -17.16 3.39 -2.67
C SER A 115 -15.69 3.19 -2.30
N ALA A 116 -15.39 3.35 -1.01
CA ALA A 116 -14.05 3.11 -0.47
C ALA A 116 -14.05 1.96 0.53
N LEU A 117 -13.24 0.94 0.28
CA LEU A 117 -12.90 -0.09 1.26
C LEU A 117 -11.72 0.38 2.10
N ILE A 118 -11.87 0.37 3.42
CA ILE A 118 -10.83 0.79 4.36
C ILE A 118 -10.42 -0.42 5.20
N GLY A 119 -9.15 -0.78 5.22
CA GLY A 119 -8.70 -1.93 5.98
C GLY A 119 -7.21 -1.95 6.28
N LEU A 120 -6.81 -2.95 7.06
CA LEU A 120 -5.41 -3.28 7.24
C LEU A 120 -4.86 -3.94 5.97
N GLN A 121 -3.54 -4.03 5.85
CA GLN A 121 -2.92 -4.71 4.70
C GLN A 121 -3.44 -6.13 4.48
N SER A 122 -3.73 -6.88 5.55
CA SER A 122 -4.33 -8.22 5.49
C SER A 122 -5.74 -8.24 4.87
N PHE A 123 -6.45 -7.12 4.86
CA PHE A 123 -7.75 -7.01 4.19
C PHE A 123 -7.65 -7.28 2.68
N SER A 124 -6.55 -6.84 2.07
CA SER A 124 -6.30 -6.97 0.63
C SER A 124 -5.90 -8.39 0.20
N GLU A 125 -5.57 -9.26 1.15
CA GLU A 125 -5.20 -10.65 0.87
C GLU A 125 -6.40 -11.44 0.36
N GLY A 126 -6.25 -12.00 -0.85
CA GLY A 126 -7.33 -12.75 -1.51
C GLY A 126 -8.47 -11.88 -2.06
N LEU A 127 -8.36 -10.55 -2.00
CA LEU A 127 -9.31 -9.64 -2.63
C LEU A 127 -9.11 -9.66 -4.15
N ASP A 128 -10.19 -9.90 -4.90
CA ASP A 128 -10.23 -9.96 -6.37
C ASP A 128 -11.21 -8.93 -6.92
N LEU A 129 -10.78 -7.66 -6.95
CA LEU A 129 -11.49 -6.56 -7.59
C LEU A 129 -10.78 -6.20 -8.90
N LYS A 130 -11.52 -6.02 -9.99
CA LYS A 130 -10.99 -5.77 -11.33
C LYS A 130 -11.71 -4.60 -11.99
N GLY A 131 -11.02 -3.86 -12.86
CA GLY A 131 -11.59 -2.71 -13.57
C GLY A 131 -12.16 -1.67 -12.60
N GLU A 132 -13.37 -1.18 -12.89
CA GLU A 132 -14.08 -0.15 -12.10
C GLU A 132 -14.17 -0.46 -10.60
N TYR A 133 -14.18 -1.74 -10.21
CA TYR A 133 -14.24 -2.16 -8.81
C TYR A 133 -12.99 -1.76 -8.01
N LEU A 134 -11.86 -1.50 -8.67
CA LEU A 134 -10.67 -0.98 -8.00
C LEU A 134 -9.80 -0.21 -8.97
N THR A 135 -9.92 1.11 -8.93
CA THR A 135 -9.15 2.04 -9.78
C THR A 135 -8.25 2.98 -8.96
N GLN A 136 -8.34 2.97 -7.63
CA GLN A 136 -7.45 3.74 -6.78
C GLN A 136 -7.07 2.96 -5.52
N VAL A 137 -5.76 2.80 -5.28
CA VAL A 137 -5.21 2.13 -4.09
C VAL A 137 -4.40 3.14 -3.27
N HIS A 138 -4.79 3.36 -2.03
CA HIS A 138 -4.11 4.22 -1.08
C HIS A 138 -3.32 3.39 -0.08
N ILE A 139 -2.02 3.63 0.02
CA ILE A 139 -1.10 2.94 0.94
C ILE A 139 -0.59 3.95 1.94
N HIS A 140 -1.04 3.83 3.20
CA HIS A 140 -0.67 4.75 4.28
C HIS A 140 0.86 4.87 4.47
N LYS A 141 1.57 3.74 4.55
CA LYS A 141 3.03 3.71 4.66
C LYS A 141 3.63 2.38 4.25
N ILE A 142 4.94 2.38 4.01
CA ILE A 142 5.72 1.16 3.82
C ILE A 142 5.66 0.33 5.10
N ALA A 143 5.21 -0.92 4.99
CA ALA A 143 5.20 -1.87 6.10
C ALA A 143 6.56 -2.55 6.24
N PHE A 144 7.38 -1.98 7.12
CA PHE A 144 8.56 -2.65 7.65
C PHE A 144 8.14 -3.65 8.74
N PRO A 145 8.88 -4.76 8.90
CA PRO A 145 8.62 -5.69 9.99
C PRO A 145 8.77 -4.97 11.36
N PRO A 146 7.92 -5.30 12.34
CA PRO A 146 7.97 -4.68 13.65
C PRO A 146 9.28 -5.00 14.36
N VAL A 147 9.99 -3.96 14.81
CA VAL A 147 11.26 -4.06 15.56
C VAL A 147 11.10 -4.68 16.95
N THR A 148 9.87 -4.86 17.42
CA THR A 148 9.53 -5.51 18.71
C THR A 148 9.27 -7.01 18.58
N ASN A 149 9.20 -7.55 17.37
CA ASN A 149 8.94 -8.98 17.18
C ASN A 149 10.20 -9.77 17.61
N PRO A 150 10.09 -10.70 18.59
CA PRO A 150 11.24 -11.42 19.11
C PRO A 150 11.97 -12.23 18.03
N VAL A 151 11.24 -12.79 17.07
CA VAL A 151 11.83 -13.51 15.93
C VAL A 151 12.69 -12.56 15.08
N ILE A 152 12.18 -11.36 14.81
CA ILE A 152 12.89 -10.35 14.02
C ILE A 152 14.16 -9.89 14.75
N ILE A 153 14.08 -9.69 16.07
CA ILE A 153 15.21 -9.30 16.90
C ILE A 153 16.29 -10.39 16.88
N THR A 154 15.93 -11.64 17.14
CA THR A 154 16.87 -12.76 17.17
C THR A 154 17.53 -13.01 15.82
N GLU A 155 16.77 -12.97 14.73
CA GLU A 155 17.33 -13.05 13.37
C GLU A 155 18.26 -11.86 13.09
N GLY A 156 17.89 -10.66 13.52
CA GLY A 156 18.72 -9.47 13.39
C GLY A 156 20.05 -9.57 14.13
N ASP A 157 20.06 -10.12 15.35
CA ASP A 157 21.29 -10.32 16.11
C ASP A 157 22.18 -11.43 15.53
N TRP A 158 21.57 -12.50 15.01
CA TRP A 158 22.29 -13.51 14.23
C TRP A 158 22.92 -12.91 12.96
N LEU A 159 22.19 -12.10 12.19
CA LEU A 159 22.75 -11.42 11.01
C LEU A 159 23.91 -10.49 11.35
N LYS A 160 23.82 -9.74 12.47
CA LYS A 160 24.93 -8.91 12.97
C LYS A 160 26.17 -9.75 13.30
N SER A 161 25.98 -10.93 13.92
CA SER A 161 27.08 -11.86 14.21
C SER A 161 27.81 -12.34 12.94
N LEU A 162 27.10 -12.40 11.81
CA LEU A 162 27.63 -12.69 10.48
C LEU A 162 28.18 -11.45 9.75
N LYS A 163 28.31 -10.30 10.44
CA LYS A 163 28.71 -9.00 9.88
C LYS A 163 27.81 -8.51 8.73
N ARG A 164 26.54 -8.90 8.73
CA ARG A 164 25.53 -8.44 7.78
C ARG A 164 24.68 -7.35 8.42
N TYR A 165 24.11 -6.46 7.59
CA TYR A 165 23.25 -5.38 8.05
C TYR A 165 21.78 -5.83 8.06
N PRO A 166 21.11 -6.00 9.23
CA PRO A 166 19.78 -6.60 9.31
C PRO A 166 18.72 -5.85 8.50
N PHE A 167 18.77 -4.52 8.49
CA PHE A 167 17.82 -3.73 7.71
C PHE A 167 17.87 -4.06 6.22
N GLU A 168 19.07 -4.26 5.65
CA GLU A 168 19.23 -4.56 4.23
C GLU A 168 18.86 -5.99 3.85
N VAL A 169 19.07 -6.94 4.77
CA VAL A 169 18.89 -8.36 4.51
C VAL A 169 17.49 -8.85 4.88
N GLN A 170 16.86 -8.23 5.88
CA GLN A 170 15.62 -8.71 6.48
C GLN A 170 14.49 -7.69 6.30
N SER A 171 14.66 -6.45 6.78
CA SER A 171 13.59 -5.44 6.78
C SER A 171 13.24 -4.96 5.37
N LEU A 172 14.23 -4.63 4.56
CA LEU A 172 14.04 -4.06 3.24
C LEU A 172 13.43 -5.07 2.24
N PRO A 173 13.89 -6.34 2.17
CA PRO A 173 13.24 -7.34 1.32
C PRO A 173 11.79 -7.62 1.72
N SER A 174 11.51 -7.69 3.03
CA SER A 174 10.15 -7.87 3.54
C SER A 174 9.23 -6.71 3.14
N ALA A 175 9.71 -5.47 3.29
CA ALA A 175 8.99 -4.28 2.88
C ALA A 175 8.76 -4.25 1.36
N SER A 176 9.75 -4.66 0.56
CA SER A 176 9.64 -4.78 -0.89
C SER A 176 8.55 -5.78 -1.30
N PHE A 177 8.54 -6.97 -0.69
CA PHE A 177 7.54 -7.99 -0.97
C PHE A 177 6.12 -7.49 -0.67
N ASN A 178 5.92 -6.87 0.50
CA ASN A 178 4.63 -6.30 0.88
C ASN A 178 4.18 -5.21 -0.09
N LEU A 179 5.09 -4.34 -0.55
CA LEU A 179 4.76 -3.27 -1.48
C LEU A 179 4.36 -3.81 -2.86
N ILE A 180 5.06 -4.84 -3.36
CA ILE A 180 4.70 -5.54 -4.61
C ILE A 180 3.29 -6.12 -4.50
N GLN A 181 2.97 -6.77 -3.38
CA GLN A 181 1.66 -7.38 -3.17
C GLN A 181 0.51 -6.36 -3.10
N GLN A 182 0.77 -5.18 -2.54
CA GLN A 182 -0.18 -4.07 -2.46
C GLN A 182 -0.35 -3.39 -3.83
N ALA A 183 0.74 -3.13 -4.55
CA ALA A 183 0.69 -2.57 -5.89
C ALA A 183 -0.02 -3.51 -6.89
N GLY A 184 0.21 -4.82 -6.76
CA GLY A 184 -0.45 -5.85 -7.57
C GLY A 184 -1.96 -5.98 -7.32
N ARG A 185 -2.55 -5.22 -6.38
CA ARG A 185 -4.01 -5.15 -6.24
C ARG A 185 -4.67 -4.35 -7.36
N LEU A 186 -3.97 -3.34 -7.91
CA LEU A 186 -4.53 -2.47 -8.95
C LEU A 186 -4.64 -3.19 -10.29
N ILE A 187 -3.54 -3.78 -10.77
CA ILE A 187 -3.45 -4.38 -12.11
C ILE A 187 -3.58 -5.90 -12.03
N ARG A 188 -4.79 -6.40 -12.34
CA ARG A 188 -5.14 -7.84 -12.28
C ARG A 188 -5.71 -8.39 -13.60
N SER A 189 -5.99 -7.53 -14.56
CA SER A 189 -6.41 -7.88 -15.93
C SER A 189 -5.95 -6.79 -16.90
N HIS A 190 -6.08 -7.04 -18.21
CA HIS A 190 -5.77 -6.04 -19.24
C HIS A 190 -6.69 -4.81 -19.21
N GLU A 191 -7.86 -4.92 -18.59
CA GLU A 191 -8.84 -3.84 -18.45
C GLU A 191 -8.66 -3.04 -17.16
N CYS A 192 -7.82 -3.50 -16.22
CA CYS A 192 -7.51 -2.75 -15.02
C CYS A 192 -6.77 -1.46 -15.39
N TYR A 193 -7.15 -0.37 -14.73
CA TYR A 193 -6.45 0.90 -14.84
C TYR A 193 -6.51 1.65 -13.51
N GLY A 194 -5.63 2.64 -13.33
CA GLY A 194 -5.78 3.60 -12.24
C GLY A 194 -4.49 4.01 -11.53
N GLU A 195 -4.61 4.31 -10.24
CA GLU A 195 -3.54 4.97 -9.47
C GLU A 195 -3.23 4.24 -8.17
N ILE A 196 -1.94 4.15 -7.83
CA ILE A 196 -1.47 3.72 -6.51
C ILE A 196 -0.89 4.94 -5.80
N ILE A 197 -1.58 5.44 -4.77
CA ILE A 197 -1.13 6.57 -3.97
C ILE A 197 -0.41 6.05 -2.73
N ILE A 198 0.87 6.40 -2.58
CA ILE A 198 1.70 5.98 -1.44
C ILE A 198 2.06 7.21 -0.62
N TYR A 199 1.57 7.27 0.61
CA TYR A 199 1.77 8.41 1.51
C TYR A 199 3.12 8.36 2.25
N ASP A 200 4.14 7.72 1.69
CA ASP A 200 5.43 7.54 2.35
C ASP A 200 6.55 8.24 1.60
N LYS A 201 6.85 9.49 2.00
CA LYS A 201 7.91 10.29 1.36
C LYS A 201 9.29 9.63 1.44
N ARG A 202 9.49 8.62 2.30
CA ARG A 202 10.75 7.88 2.41
C ARG A 202 11.12 7.12 1.14
N LEU A 203 10.13 6.83 0.28
CA LEU A 203 10.38 6.29 -1.08
C LEU A 203 11.22 7.22 -1.95
N ILE A 204 11.13 8.53 -1.71
CA ILE A 204 11.88 9.55 -2.44
C ILE A 204 13.08 10.04 -1.63
N THR A 205 12.92 10.25 -0.32
CA THR A 205 13.94 10.91 0.51
C THR A 205 15.04 9.98 1.01
N LYS A 206 14.83 8.67 1.06
CA LYS A 206 15.82 7.71 1.57
C LYS A 206 16.46 6.93 0.43
N ASN A 207 17.75 6.60 0.56
CA ASN A 207 18.51 5.84 -0.44
C ASN A 207 17.88 4.47 -0.77
N TYR A 208 17.25 3.81 0.20
CA TYR A 208 16.57 2.53 -0.02
C TYR A 208 15.26 2.68 -0.82
N GLY A 209 14.69 3.88 -0.89
CA GLY A 209 13.42 4.14 -1.57
C GLY A 209 13.49 3.81 -3.07
N LYS A 210 14.60 4.18 -3.72
CA LYS A 210 14.86 3.80 -5.13
C LYS A 210 14.87 2.28 -5.32
N ARG A 211 15.39 1.51 -4.35
CA ARG A 211 15.41 0.04 -4.42
C ARG A 211 14.00 -0.54 -4.29
N LEU A 212 13.15 0.03 -3.44
CA LEU A 212 11.75 -0.37 -3.31
C LEU A 212 10.93 -0.02 -4.56
N LEU A 213 11.17 1.14 -5.19
CA LEU A 213 10.50 1.50 -6.42
C LEU A 213 10.92 0.61 -7.59
N ASN A 214 12.21 0.29 -7.69
CA ASN A 214 12.75 -0.57 -8.74
C ASN A 214 12.29 -2.04 -8.65
N SER A 215 11.75 -2.48 -7.50
CA SER A 215 11.22 -3.84 -7.36
C SER A 215 9.75 -3.96 -7.77
N LEU A 216 9.06 -2.82 -7.95
CA LEU A 216 7.72 -2.78 -8.50
C LEU A 216 7.75 -2.95 -10.02
N PRO A 217 6.62 -3.37 -10.63
CA PRO A 217 6.42 -3.16 -12.06
C PRO A 217 6.68 -1.70 -12.43
N ILE A 218 7.11 -1.46 -13.67
CA ILE A 218 7.42 -0.10 -14.12
C ILE A 218 6.10 0.68 -14.22
N PHE A 219 5.94 1.66 -13.32
CA PHE A 219 4.87 2.63 -13.34
C PHE A 219 5.46 4.05 -13.48
N PRO A 220 4.81 4.97 -14.21
CA PRO A 220 5.09 6.39 -14.10
C PRO A 220 4.90 6.86 -12.65
N ILE A 221 5.78 7.74 -12.18
CA ILE A 221 5.72 8.28 -10.83
C ILE A 221 5.41 9.77 -10.90
N GLU A 222 4.33 10.19 -10.24
CA GLU A 222 3.94 11.59 -10.07
C GLU A 222 4.11 12.03 -8.62
N GLN A 223 4.52 13.30 -8.42
CA GLN A 223 4.71 13.90 -7.10
C GLN A 223 3.90 15.20 -6.98
N PRO A 224 2.56 15.11 -6.82
CA PRO A 224 1.71 16.29 -6.70
C PRO A 224 1.96 17.03 -5.38
N GLU A 225 1.70 18.33 -5.40
CA GLU A 225 1.65 19.14 -4.19
C GLU A 225 0.47 18.74 -3.29
N MET A 226 0.62 18.96 -1.99
CA MET A 226 -0.47 18.72 -1.04
C MET A 226 -1.59 19.76 -1.23
N PRO A 227 -2.87 19.38 -1.11
CA PRO A 227 -3.96 20.34 -1.08
C PRO A 227 -3.78 21.27 0.14
N LYS A 228 -4.28 22.50 0.02
CA LYS A 228 -4.34 23.42 1.16
C LYS A 228 -5.28 22.83 2.21
N ILE A 229 -4.78 22.63 3.43
CA ILE A 229 -5.60 22.25 4.57
C ILE A 229 -6.22 23.56 5.09
N ASP A 230 -7.46 23.83 4.70
CA ASP A 230 -8.22 24.93 5.30
C ASP A 230 -8.45 24.58 6.78
N LYS A 231 -7.91 25.41 7.68
CA LYS A 231 -8.06 25.30 9.13
C LYS A 231 -9.37 25.88 9.60
#